data_AF-R6ZK27-F1
#
_entry.id   AF-R6ZK27-F1
#
_cell.length_a   1.000
_cell.length_b   1.000
_cell.length_c   1.000
_cell.angle_alpha   90.00
_cell.angle_beta   90.00
_cell.angle_gamma   90.00
#
_symmetry.space_group_name_H-M   'P 1'
#
loop_
_entity.id
_entity.type
_entity.pdbx_description
1 polymer ?
#
loop_
_entity_poly.entity_id
_entity_poly.type
_entity_poly.pdbx_seq_one_letter_code
_entity_poly.pdbx_strand_id
1 'polypeptide(L)'
;MKKAAALLFSVLFYIAAFALAFICASKQNLLYFACILPPVVALYFVIAGNIFAHQLGLNRWLLWFVLNLAGGICSWGLLIACFPHILFNGFILFYLVPVTVAFVIVWAVVGIGFLCVSQWKQRPASTDTTEQSFVAAPKRTGAGIETFTGIVRVISIMGLILSIACFILGVKEIATIHPASDYEDMGVHTFSPYKVLPHTVENHATGRDKRNNPTKTVYVVYYQASDGTGYQWKLETSNDKNYANQILAKGDSVDRRVLSIKENEKYMTVDADLTADTYVAGQQKRYLWMAGLSGSYLLLCFAVWLVMKRRTIAKM
;
A
#
# COMPACT_ATOMS: atom_id res chain seq x y z
N MET A 1 -22.97 -2.92 -21.13
CA MET A 1 -21.53 -3.28 -21.10
C MET A 1 -20.60 -2.11 -20.76
N LYS A 2 -20.67 -0.96 -21.46
CA LYS A 2 -19.75 0.18 -21.21
C LYS A 2 -19.74 0.70 -19.75
N LYS A 3 -20.91 0.71 -19.10
CA LYS A 3 -21.02 1.11 -17.67
C LYS A 3 -20.33 0.11 -16.74
N ALA A 4 -20.56 -1.18 -16.92
CA ALA A 4 -19.93 -2.24 -16.12
C ALA A 4 -18.40 -2.28 -16.31
N ALA A 5 -17.92 -2.08 -17.54
CA ALA A 5 -16.48 -2.00 -17.82
C ALA A 5 -15.82 -0.77 -17.17
N ALA A 6 -16.48 0.39 -17.19
CA ALA A 6 -16.00 1.59 -16.50
C ALA A 6 -15.95 1.40 -14.98
N LEU A 7 -16.94 0.72 -14.41
CA LEU A 7 -16.96 0.38 -12.97
C LEU A 7 -15.84 -0.59 -12.60
N LEU A 8 -15.65 -1.66 -13.37
CA LEU A 8 -14.54 -2.61 -13.17
C LEU A 8 -13.17 -1.92 -13.30
N PHE A 9 -13.01 -1.02 -14.28
CA PHE A 9 -11.80 -0.22 -14.44
C PHE A 9 -11.51 0.63 -13.21
N SER A 10 -12.54 1.28 -12.65
CA SER A 10 -12.40 2.08 -11.43
C SER A 10 -12.09 1.25 -10.19
N VAL A 11 -12.63 0.04 -10.07
CA VAL A 11 -12.28 -0.91 -9.00
C VAL A 11 -10.81 -1.33 -9.11
N LEU A 12 -10.36 -1.70 -10.31
CA LEU A 12 -8.97 -2.11 -10.54
C LEU A 12 -7.98 -0.96 -10.34
N PHE A 13 -8.31 0.24 -10.80
CA PHE A 13 -7.51 1.44 -10.53
C PHE A 13 -7.37 1.69 -9.03
N TYR A 14 -8.48 1.57 -8.28
CA TYR A 14 -8.45 1.72 -6.83
C TYR A 14 -7.54 0.68 -6.18
N ILE A 15 -7.65 -0.61 -6.55
CA ILE A 15 -6.81 -1.68 -6.02
C ILE A 15 -5.33 -1.43 -6.33
N ALA A 16 -5.01 -1.01 -7.56
CA ALA A 16 -3.63 -0.71 -7.96
C ALA A 16 -3.07 0.51 -7.21
N ALA A 17 -3.86 1.59 -7.10
CA ALA A 17 -3.49 2.79 -6.35
C ALA A 17 -3.30 2.49 -4.85
N PHE A 18 -4.16 1.63 -4.29
CA PHE A 18 -4.06 1.14 -2.92
C PHE A 18 -2.80 0.31 -2.72
N ALA A 19 -2.52 -0.67 -3.58
CA ALA A 19 -1.31 -1.49 -3.47
C ALA A 19 -0.03 -0.66 -3.64
N LEU A 20 0.03 0.25 -4.62
CA LEU A 20 1.17 1.16 -4.81
C LEU A 20 1.36 2.10 -3.64
N ALA A 21 0.28 2.73 -3.16
CA ALA A 21 0.33 3.59 -1.99
C ALA A 21 0.82 2.80 -0.76
N PHE A 22 0.36 1.56 -0.59
CA PHE A 22 0.78 0.70 0.52
C PHE A 22 2.25 0.31 0.40
N ILE A 23 2.73 -0.08 -0.79
CA ILE A 23 4.14 -0.44 -1.00
C ILE A 23 5.05 0.78 -0.75
N CYS A 24 4.70 1.94 -1.31
CA CYS A 24 5.43 3.20 -1.06
C CYS A 24 5.41 3.58 0.43
N ALA A 25 4.25 3.46 1.08
CA ALA A 25 4.09 3.78 2.50
C ALA A 25 4.81 2.76 3.40
N SER A 26 4.86 1.48 3.03
CA SER A 26 5.53 0.42 3.80
C SER A 26 7.05 0.63 3.88
N LYS A 27 7.63 1.35 2.91
CA LYS A 27 9.05 1.73 2.89
C LYS A 27 9.36 2.98 3.73
N GLN A 28 8.36 3.79 4.06
CA GLN A 28 8.57 5.10 4.69
C GLN A 28 7.77 5.28 5.99
N ASN A 29 6.44 5.28 5.90
CA ASN A 29 5.53 5.36 7.03
C ASN A 29 4.09 5.02 6.61
N LEU A 30 3.36 4.26 7.43
CA LEU A 30 1.96 3.88 7.13
C LEU A 30 0.98 5.05 7.17
N LEU A 31 1.31 6.15 7.83
CA LEU A 31 0.47 7.36 7.76
C LEU A 31 0.45 7.98 6.36
N TYR A 32 1.49 7.78 5.54
CA TYR A 32 1.46 8.20 4.14
C TYR A 32 0.41 7.47 3.33
N PHE A 33 0.14 6.20 3.67
CA PHE A 33 -0.93 5.45 3.04
C PHE A 33 -2.29 6.15 3.26
N ALA A 34 -2.54 6.60 4.50
CA ALA A 34 -3.74 7.32 4.87
C ALA A 34 -3.83 8.73 4.28
N CYS A 35 -2.71 9.40 4.01
CA CYS A 35 -2.71 10.75 3.45
C CYS A 35 -2.68 10.80 1.92
N ILE A 36 -2.08 9.82 1.23
CA ILE A 36 -1.89 9.83 -0.23
C ILE A 36 -3.07 9.20 -0.95
N LEU A 37 -3.58 8.09 -0.44
CA LEU A 37 -4.60 7.33 -1.12
C LEU A 37 -5.95 8.10 -1.21
N PRO A 38 -6.46 8.79 -0.16
CA PRO A 38 -7.70 9.56 -0.29
C PRO A 38 -7.66 10.67 -1.35
N PRO A 39 -6.65 11.56 -1.43
CA PRO A 39 -6.62 12.59 -2.47
C PRO A 39 -6.41 12.02 -3.87
N VAL A 40 -5.62 10.94 -4.03
CA VAL A 40 -5.45 10.27 -5.34
C VAL A 40 -6.78 9.69 -5.83
N VAL A 41 -7.50 8.98 -4.96
CA VAL A 41 -8.80 8.41 -5.31
C VAL A 41 -9.87 9.50 -5.49
N ALA A 42 -9.84 10.58 -4.69
CA ALA A 42 -10.75 11.71 -4.84
C ALA A 42 -10.53 12.45 -6.17
N LEU A 43 -9.27 12.70 -6.55
CA LEU A 43 -8.92 13.30 -7.83
C LEU A 43 -9.37 12.42 -9.00
N TYR A 44 -9.10 11.12 -8.91
CA TYR A 44 -9.60 10.15 -9.89
C TYR A 44 -11.14 10.16 -9.96
N PHE A 45 -11.83 10.19 -8.82
CA PHE A 45 -13.28 10.23 -8.77
C PHE A 45 -13.86 11.49 -9.43
N VAL A 46 -13.25 12.66 -9.22
CA VAL A 46 -13.69 13.91 -9.86
C VAL A 46 -13.48 13.82 -11.37
N ILE A 47 -12.30 13.39 -11.83
CA ILE A 47 -11.97 13.33 -13.25
C ILE A 47 -12.78 12.24 -13.96
N ALA A 48 -12.67 10.99 -13.50
CA ALA A 48 -13.36 9.84 -14.09
C ALA A 48 -14.88 9.94 -13.89
N GLY A 49 -15.36 10.44 -12.76
CA GLY A 49 -16.78 10.68 -12.52
C GLY A 49 -17.39 11.75 -13.42
N ASN A 50 -16.63 12.80 -13.78
CA ASN A 50 -17.09 13.79 -14.74
C ASN A 50 -17.14 13.23 -16.17
N ILE A 51 -16.09 12.48 -16.55
CA ILE A 51 -15.99 11.83 -17.87
C ILE A 51 -17.06 10.76 -18.05
N PHE A 52 -17.25 9.86 -17.06
CA PHE A 52 -18.23 8.79 -17.13
C PHE A 52 -19.67 9.29 -17.02
N ALA A 53 -19.92 10.38 -16.30
CA ALA A 53 -21.23 11.03 -16.32
C ALA A 53 -21.55 11.60 -17.70
N HIS A 54 -20.60 12.31 -18.33
CA HIS A 54 -20.81 12.96 -19.62
C HIS A 54 -20.84 11.97 -20.80
N GLN A 55 -19.99 10.95 -20.79
CA GLN A 55 -19.85 10.02 -21.93
C GLN A 55 -20.72 8.76 -21.82
N LEU A 56 -21.03 8.31 -20.59
CA LEU A 56 -21.68 7.03 -20.36
C LEU A 56 -23.01 7.16 -19.62
N GLY A 57 -23.41 8.35 -19.16
CA GLY A 57 -24.62 8.54 -18.35
C GLY A 57 -24.57 7.69 -17.08
N LEU A 58 -23.38 7.55 -16.50
CA LEU A 58 -23.12 6.74 -15.32
C LEU A 58 -23.38 7.57 -14.07
N ASN A 59 -24.20 7.05 -13.17
CA ASN A 59 -24.48 7.75 -11.91
C ASN A 59 -23.17 7.85 -11.12
N ARG A 60 -22.74 9.09 -10.82
CA ARG A 60 -21.52 9.36 -10.03
C ARG A 60 -21.60 8.71 -8.66
N TRP A 61 -22.80 8.55 -8.11
CA TRP A 61 -23.03 7.85 -6.85
C TRP A 61 -22.73 6.34 -6.94
N LEU A 62 -23.13 5.71 -8.05
CA LEU A 62 -22.85 4.30 -8.30
C LEU A 62 -21.34 4.06 -8.47
N LEU A 63 -20.64 4.98 -9.16
CA LEU A 63 -19.18 4.95 -9.28
C LEU A 63 -18.50 5.07 -7.91
N TRP A 64 -18.93 6.05 -7.11
CA TRP A 64 -18.42 6.27 -5.75
C TRP A 64 -18.62 5.05 -4.84
N PHE A 65 -19.82 4.48 -4.87
CA PHE A 65 -20.18 3.31 -4.08
C PHE A 65 -19.37 2.08 -4.47
N VAL A 66 -19.23 1.82 -5.78
CA VAL A 66 -18.47 0.67 -6.29
C VAL A 66 -16.97 0.81 -6.01
N LEU A 67 -16.41 2.01 -6.11
CA LEU A 67 -15.01 2.27 -5.75
C LEU A 67 -14.74 1.98 -4.26
N ASN A 68 -15.60 2.46 -3.36
CA ASN A 68 -15.38 2.29 -1.92
C ASN A 68 -15.73 0.89 -1.42
N LEU A 69 -16.83 0.31 -1.90
CA LEU A 69 -17.27 -1.01 -1.45
C LEU A 69 -16.43 -2.11 -2.11
N ALA A 70 -16.47 -2.22 -3.44
CA ALA A 70 -15.78 -3.30 -4.14
C ALA A 70 -14.28 -3.06 -4.21
N GLY A 71 -13.85 -1.84 -4.54
CA GLY A 71 -12.42 -1.47 -4.55
C GLY A 71 -11.81 -1.58 -3.15
N GLY A 72 -12.44 -1.00 -2.14
CA GLY A 72 -11.99 -1.08 -0.74
C GLY A 72 -11.86 -2.52 -0.25
N ILE A 73 -12.96 -3.28 -0.22
CA ILE A 73 -12.99 -4.64 0.33
C ILE A 73 -12.02 -5.56 -0.42
N CYS A 74 -11.97 -5.50 -1.76
CA CYS A 74 -11.03 -6.30 -2.54
C CYS A 74 -9.57 -5.91 -2.27
N SER A 75 -9.28 -4.62 -2.10
CA SER A 75 -7.91 -4.17 -1.79
C SER A 75 -7.45 -4.67 -0.43
N TRP A 76 -8.33 -4.65 0.57
CA TRP A 76 -8.06 -5.20 1.89
C TRP A 76 -7.86 -6.73 1.85
N GLY A 77 -8.75 -7.45 1.16
CA GLY A 77 -8.63 -8.90 0.99
C GLY A 77 -7.31 -9.30 0.31
N LEU A 78 -6.91 -8.55 -0.72
CA LEU A 78 -5.67 -8.77 -1.45
C LEU A 78 -4.44 -8.45 -0.59
N LEU A 79 -4.50 -7.40 0.23
CA LEU A 79 -3.42 -7.03 1.14
C LEU A 79 -3.23 -8.08 2.24
N ILE A 80 -4.32 -8.58 2.83
CA ILE A 80 -4.29 -9.68 3.81
C ILE A 80 -3.75 -10.97 3.18
N ALA A 81 -4.18 -11.30 1.96
CA ALA A 81 -3.69 -12.47 1.23
C ALA A 81 -2.18 -12.37 0.89
N CYS A 82 -1.71 -11.19 0.51
CA CYS A 82 -0.30 -10.95 0.19
C CYS A 82 0.60 -10.81 1.44
N PHE A 83 0.05 -10.40 2.58
CA PHE A 83 0.79 -10.16 3.81
C PHE A 83 0.04 -10.74 5.03
N PRO A 84 -0.05 -12.08 5.15
CA PRO A 84 -0.83 -12.74 6.20
C PRO A 84 -0.33 -12.44 7.62
N HIS A 85 0.95 -12.07 7.76
CA HIS A 85 1.55 -11.67 9.05
C HIS A 85 0.94 -10.39 9.65
N ILE A 86 0.25 -9.58 8.83
CA ILE A 86 -0.47 -8.39 9.30
C ILE A 86 -1.59 -8.79 10.28
N LEU A 87 -2.17 -10.00 10.14
CA LEU A 87 -3.19 -10.54 11.06
C LEU A 87 -2.66 -10.96 12.43
N PHE A 88 -1.38 -11.34 12.53
CA PHE A 88 -0.81 -11.96 13.73
C PHE A 88 0.00 -11.00 14.60
N ASN A 89 0.52 -9.92 14.02
CA ASN A 89 1.08 -8.80 14.79
C ASN A 89 -0.03 -7.78 15.08
N GLY A 90 -0.17 -7.33 16.34
CA GLY A 90 -1.13 -6.30 16.80
C GLY A 90 -1.11 -4.95 16.04
N PHE A 91 -0.26 -4.83 15.01
CA PHE A 91 -0.23 -3.86 13.94
C PHE A 91 -1.58 -3.56 13.28
N ILE A 92 -2.48 -4.56 13.15
CA ILE A 92 -3.84 -4.32 12.65
C ILE A 92 -4.63 -3.41 13.57
N LEU A 93 -4.65 -3.73 14.87
CA LEU A 93 -5.52 -3.07 15.83
C LEU A 93 -5.06 -1.64 16.11
N PHE A 94 -3.74 -1.42 16.13
CA PHE A 94 -3.15 -0.13 16.49
C PHE A 94 -3.03 0.86 15.32
N TYR A 95 -2.90 0.38 14.07
CA TYR A 95 -2.67 1.25 12.91
C TYR A 95 -3.69 1.10 11.78
N LEU A 96 -4.06 -0.12 11.40
CA LEU A 96 -4.98 -0.33 10.28
C LEU A 96 -6.43 0.00 10.65
N VAL A 97 -6.87 -0.30 11.88
CA VAL A 97 -8.21 0.06 12.36
C VAL A 97 -8.43 1.58 12.40
N PRO A 98 -7.56 2.41 13.02
CA PRO A 98 -7.71 3.86 12.96
C PRO A 98 -7.66 4.43 11.54
N VAL A 99 -6.83 3.85 10.66
CA VAL A 99 -6.76 4.25 9.24
C VAL A 99 -8.06 3.90 8.51
N THR A 100 -8.65 2.72 8.74
CA THR A 100 -9.98 2.39 8.18
C THR A 100 -11.07 3.30 8.69
N VAL A 101 -11.06 3.64 9.98
CA VAL A 101 -12.05 4.56 10.57
C VAL A 101 -11.88 5.96 9.99
N ALA A 102 -10.64 6.45 9.84
CA ALA A 102 -10.35 7.72 9.18
C ALA A 102 -10.79 7.71 7.70
N PHE A 103 -10.56 6.61 6.98
CA PHE A 103 -11.07 6.42 5.63
C PHE A 103 -12.60 6.52 5.61
N VAL A 104 -13.30 5.77 6.46
CA VAL A 104 -14.77 5.79 6.54
C VAL A 104 -15.29 7.20 6.86
N ILE A 105 -14.65 7.92 7.78
CA ILE A 105 -15.03 9.29 8.16
C ILE A 105 -14.80 10.28 7.00
N VAL A 106 -13.61 10.28 6.39
CA VAL A 106 -13.28 11.16 5.27
C VAL A 106 -14.21 10.89 4.08
N TRP A 107 -14.48 9.63 3.78
CA TRP A 107 -15.37 9.24 2.69
C TRP A 107 -16.84 9.52 3.02
N ALA A 108 -17.28 9.39 4.27
CA ALA A 108 -18.60 9.82 4.72
C ALA A 108 -18.77 11.34 4.54
N VAL A 109 -17.76 12.15 4.90
CA VAL A 109 -17.80 13.60 4.72
C VAL A 109 -17.82 13.99 3.23
N VAL A 110 -17.03 13.33 2.39
CA VAL A 110 -17.04 13.54 0.93
C VAL A 110 -18.38 13.12 0.32
N GLY A 111 -18.96 12.00 0.77
CA GLY A 111 -20.29 11.53 0.34
C GLY A 111 -21.41 12.48 0.77
N ILE A 112 -21.40 12.94 2.02
CA ILE A 112 -22.38 13.88 2.57
C ILE A 112 -22.25 15.28 1.92
N GLY A 113 -21.02 15.78 1.75
CA GLY A 113 -20.77 17.05 1.06
C GLY A 113 -21.28 17.06 -0.38
N PHE A 114 -21.16 15.92 -1.08
CA PHE A 114 -21.71 15.77 -2.42
C PHE A 114 -23.24 15.63 -2.43
N LEU A 115 -23.84 15.00 -1.41
CA LEU A 115 -25.29 14.95 -1.23
C LEU A 115 -25.88 16.36 -1.06
N CYS A 116 -25.26 17.21 -0.24
CA CYS A 116 -25.69 18.60 -0.05
C CYS A 116 -25.65 19.43 -1.35
N VAL A 117 -24.62 19.23 -2.18
CA VAL A 117 -24.49 19.93 -3.47
C VAL A 117 -25.48 19.38 -4.52
N SER A 118 -25.74 18.08 -4.51
CA SER A 118 -26.65 17.44 -5.47
C SER A 118 -28.13 17.75 -5.19
N GLN A 119 -28.52 17.87 -3.91
CA GLN A 119 -29.88 18.27 -3.52
C GLN A 119 -30.16 19.74 -3.85
N TRP A 120 -29.14 20.61 -3.85
CA TRP A 120 -29.29 21.98 -4.31
C TRP A 120 -29.44 22.09 -5.83
N LYS A 121 -28.82 21.20 -6.59
CA LYS A 121 -28.96 21.16 -8.05
C LYS A 121 -30.28 20.53 -8.53
N GLN A 122 -30.99 19.81 -7.65
CA GLN A 122 -32.28 19.16 -7.94
C GLN A 122 -33.51 19.95 -7.48
N ARG A 123 -33.38 21.19 -7.01
CA ARG A 123 -34.53 22.12 -7.03
C ARG A 123 -34.59 22.84 -8.38
N PRO A 124 -35.38 22.34 -9.33
CA PRO A 124 -36.11 23.23 -10.21
C PRO A 124 -37.61 22.89 -10.17
N ALA A 125 -38.45 23.90 -9.94
CA ALA A 125 -39.39 24.41 -10.96
C ALA A 125 -40.66 25.02 -10.35
N SER A 126 -40.92 26.26 -10.76
CA SER A 126 -42.21 26.70 -11.31
C SER A 126 -41.82 27.64 -12.47
N THR A 127 -42.23 27.51 -13.73
CA THR A 127 -43.31 26.75 -14.40
C THR A 127 -42.96 26.65 -15.89
N ASP A 128 -43.56 25.65 -16.55
CA ASP A 128 -43.50 25.25 -17.97
C ASP A 128 -43.52 26.33 -19.05
N THR A 129 -43.02 25.99 -20.26
CA THR A 129 -43.73 26.09 -21.56
C THR A 129 -42.87 25.48 -22.72
N THR A 130 -43.30 24.31 -23.21
CA THR A 130 -43.55 23.92 -24.63
C THR A 130 -42.42 23.65 -25.67
N GLU A 131 -42.59 22.50 -26.37
CA GLU A 131 -42.11 22.10 -27.72
C GLU A 131 -40.60 21.84 -27.93
N GLN A 132 -40.08 20.96 -28.80
CA GLN A 132 -40.55 20.10 -29.91
C GLN A 132 -39.37 19.12 -30.22
N SER A 133 -39.62 17.82 -30.42
CA SER A 133 -39.50 17.07 -31.69
C SER A 133 -38.10 16.56 -32.18
N PHE A 134 -38.04 15.22 -32.31
CA PHE A 134 -37.59 14.42 -33.47
C PHE A 134 -36.10 14.12 -33.81
N VAL A 135 -35.88 12.81 -34.10
CA VAL A 135 -34.99 12.15 -35.10
C VAL A 135 -33.73 11.39 -34.63
N ALA A 136 -33.74 10.11 -35.02
CA ALA A 136 -32.66 9.17 -35.41
C ALA A 136 -31.81 8.44 -34.34
N ALA A 137 -32.01 7.12 -34.33
CA ALA A 137 -31.10 6.14 -33.77
C ALA A 137 -29.90 5.88 -34.72
N PRO A 138 -28.65 5.90 -34.24
CA PRO A 138 -27.52 5.37 -35.00
C PRO A 138 -27.12 3.98 -34.50
N LYS A 139 -27.12 3.03 -35.46
CA LYS A 139 -26.45 1.73 -35.41
C LYS A 139 -24.99 1.93 -34.95
N ARG A 140 -24.60 1.39 -33.79
CA ARG A 140 -23.26 1.61 -33.21
C ARG A 140 -22.61 0.28 -32.79
N THR A 141 -22.10 -0.46 -33.77
CA THR A 141 -21.46 -1.78 -33.55
C THR A 141 -19.92 -1.77 -33.56
N GLY A 142 -19.24 -0.65 -33.89
CA GLY A 142 -17.77 -0.60 -33.90
C GLY A 142 -17.09 0.06 -32.67
N ALA A 143 -17.68 1.12 -32.12
CA ALA A 143 -17.02 1.98 -31.12
C ALA A 143 -16.80 1.35 -29.72
N GLY A 144 -17.40 0.19 -29.45
CA GLY A 144 -17.28 -0.51 -28.16
C GLY A 144 -16.01 -1.36 -28.03
N ILE A 145 -15.47 -1.86 -29.14
CA ILE A 145 -14.35 -2.81 -29.16
C ILE A 145 -13.01 -2.07 -29.10
N GLU A 146 -12.90 -0.92 -29.75
CA GLU A 146 -11.68 -0.10 -29.77
C GLU A 146 -11.37 0.51 -28.39
N THR A 147 -12.40 0.92 -27.64
CA THR A 147 -12.25 1.51 -26.30
C THR A 147 -11.85 0.47 -25.24
N PHE A 148 -12.39 -0.75 -25.32
CA PHE A 148 -12.00 -1.87 -24.45
C PHE A 148 -10.54 -2.28 -24.67
N THR A 149 -10.11 -2.35 -25.93
CA THR A 149 -8.73 -2.68 -26.31
C THR A 149 -7.72 -1.64 -25.80
N GLY A 150 -8.08 -0.34 -25.85
CA GLY A 150 -7.26 0.73 -25.29
C GLY A 150 -7.08 0.64 -23.77
N ILE A 151 -8.15 0.31 -23.04
CA ILE A 151 -8.11 0.15 -21.58
C ILE A 151 -7.25 -1.05 -21.17
N VAL A 152 -7.44 -2.21 -21.82
CA VAL A 152 -6.62 -3.41 -21.57
C VAL A 152 -5.14 -3.14 -21.83
N ARG A 153 -4.83 -2.36 -22.87
CA ARG A 153 -3.46 -1.97 -23.20
C ARG A 153 -2.82 -1.12 -22.10
N VAL A 154 -3.53 -0.12 -21.57
CA VAL A 154 -3.01 0.75 -20.50
C VAL A 154 -2.81 -0.04 -19.19
N ILE A 155 -3.78 -0.87 -18.80
CA ILE A 155 -3.67 -1.75 -17.62
C ILE A 155 -2.45 -2.67 -17.76
N SER A 156 -2.29 -3.27 -18.94
CA SER A 156 -1.16 -4.14 -19.22
C SER A 156 0.18 -3.41 -19.11
N ILE A 157 0.29 -2.17 -19.59
CA ILE A 157 1.51 -1.35 -19.49
C ILE A 157 1.81 -0.98 -18.04
N MET A 158 0.81 -0.52 -17.28
CA MET A 158 0.99 -0.17 -15.86
C MET A 158 1.38 -1.39 -15.03
N GLY A 159 0.71 -2.54 -15.25
CA GLY A 159 1.07 -3.80 -14.61
C GLY A 159 2.49 -4.25 -14.97
N LEU A 160 2.93 -4.03 -16.21
CA LEU A 160 4.28 -4.37 -16.66
C LEU A 160 5.34 -3.52 -15.96
N ILE A 161 5.12 -2.21 -15.83
CA ILE A 161 6.03 -1.31 -15.11
C ILE A 161 6.15 -1.72 -13.63
N LEU A 162 5.01 -1.95 -12.97
CA LEU A 162 4.99 -2.38 -11.57
C LEU A 162 5.71 -3.72 -11.39
N SER A 163 5.45 -4.67 -12.29
CA SER A 163 6.08 -5.99 -12.26
C SER A 163 7.60 -5.92 -12.43
N ILE A 164 8.10 -5.09 -13.35
CA ILE A 164 9.56 -4.87 -13.51
C ILE A 164 10.16 -4.29 -12.23
N ALA A 165 9.53 -3.28 -11.63
CA ALA A 165 10.03 -2.66 -10.40
C ALA A 165 10.07 -3.67 -9.23
N CYS A 166 9.00 -4.43 -9.03
CA CYS A 166 8.94 -5.48 -8.00
C CYS A 166 9.96 -6.59 -8.26
N PHE A 167 10.18 -6.97 -9.51
CA PHE A 167 11.15 -8.00 -9.87
C PHE A 167 12.58 -7.55 -9.58
N ILE A 168 12.96 -6.34 -10.01
CA ILE A 168 14.29 -5.76 -9.75
C ILE A 168 14.54 -5.65 -8.25
N LEU A 169 13.57 -5.13 -7.49
CA LEU A 169 13.70 -5.02 -6.04
C LEU A 169 13.80 -6.40 -5.38
N GLY A 170 12.92 -7.34 -5.74
CA GLY A 170 12.95 -8.70 -5.19
C GLY A 170 14.30 -9.39 -5.41
N VAL A 171 14.83 -9.33 -6.64
CA VAL A 171 16.14 -9.91 -6.97
C VAL A 171 17.28 -9.19 -6.23
N LYS A 172 17.25 -7.86 -6.18
CA LYS A 172 18.28 -7.07 -5.48
C LYS A 172 18.33 -7.44 -4.00
N GLU A 173 17.18 -7.47 -3.33
CA GLU A 173 17.13 -7.76 -1.90
C GLU A 173 17.55 -9.20 -1.60
N ILE A 174 17.16 -10.19 -2.43
CA ILE A 174 17.65 -11.58 -2.33
C ILE A 174 19.18 -11.63 -2.42
N ALA A 175 19.77 -10.90 -3.36
CA ALA A 175 21.22 -10.90 -3.57
C ALA A 175 21.99 -10.24 -2.42
N THR A 176 21.34 -9.36 -1.63
CA THR A 176 21.95 -8.69 -0.47
C THR A 176 21.73 -9.41 0.86
N ILE A 177 20.87 -10.44 0.91
CA ILE A 177 20.63 -11.22 2.12
C ILE A 177 21.86 -12.10 2.38
N HIS A 178 22.41 -11.99 3.60
CA HIS A 178 23.48 -12.87 4.03
C HIS A 178 22.90 -14.27 4.28
N PRO A 179 23.58 -15.35 3.85
CA PRO A 179 23.17 -16.71 4.18
C PRO A 179 23.20 -16.95 5.68
N ALA A 180 22.40 -17.90 6.16
CA ALA A 180 22.33 -18.25 7.58
C ALA A 180 23.70 -18.64 8.17
N SER A 181 24.56 -19.24 7.35
CA SER A 181 25.94 -19.62 7.70
C SER A 181 26.84 -18.45 8.10
N ASP A 182 26.53 -17.23 7.66
CA ASP A 182 27.32 -16.03 7.95
C ASP A 182 26.98 -15.43 9.31
N TYR A 183 25.92 -15.93 9.93
CA TYR A 183 25.55 -15.59 11.28
C TYR A 183 26.12 -16.63 12.26
N GLU A 184 26.63 -16.12 13.38
CA GLU A 184 26.95 -16.89 14.56
C GLU A 184 25.88 -16.63 15.61
N ASP A 185 25.26 -17.70 16.10
CA ASP A 185 24.21 -17.61 17.11
C ASP A 185 24.87 -17.46 18.49
N MET A 186 24.73 -16.26 19.07
CA MET A 186 25.27 -15.97 20.40
C MET A 186 24.30 -16.39 21.53
N GLY A 187 23.11 -16.88 21.17
CA GLY A 187 22.09 -17.33 22.10
C GLY A 187 21.05 -16.26 22.44
N VAL A 188 20.18 -16.61 23.39
CA VAL A 188 19.12 -15.73 23.89
C VAL A 188 19.63 -15.00 25.12
N HIS A 189 19.47 -13.67 25.10
CA HIS A 189 19.85 -12.80 26.20
C HIS A 189 18.63 -12.03 26.69
N THR A 190 18.58 -11.80 28.00
CA THR A 190 17.55 -11.00 28.64
C THR A 190 17.98 -9.54 28.67
N PHE A 191 17.23 -8.70 27.97
CA PHE A 191 17.50 -7.28 27.81
C PHE A 191 16.63 -6.47 28.77
N SER A 192 17.24 -5.58 29.55
CA SER A 192 16.52 -4.70 30.48
C SER A 192 16.71 -3.23 30.06
N PRO A 193 15.65 -2.40 30.11
CA PRO A 193 15.75 -1.01 29.72
C PRO A 193 16.57 -0.25 30.76
N TYR A 194 17.50 0.59 30.32
CA TYR A 194 18.38 1.35 31.23
C TYR A 194 18.40 2.85 30.94
N LYS A 195 18.04 3.27 29.72
CA LYS A 195 18.11 4.69 29.34
C LYS A 195 17.13 5.05 28.24
N VAL A 196 16.60 6.28 28.30
CA VAL A 196 15.85 6.90 27.22
C VAL A 196 16.63 8.11 26.69
N LEU A 197 16.80 8.19 25.37
CA LEU A 197 17.43 9.34 24.72
C LEU A 197 16.58 9.87 23.56
N PRO A 198 16.51 11.20 23.37
CA PRO A 198 15.93 11.79 22.19
C PRO A 198 16.85 11.57 20.98
N HIS A 199 16.27 11.13 19.87
CA HIS A 199 16.90 11.05 18.55
C HIS A 199 16.20 11.98 17.58
N THR A 200 17.00 12.72 16.83
CA THR A 200 16.51 13.61 15.78
C THR A 200 16.45 12.82 14.48
N VAL A 201 15.24 12.46 14.06
CA VAL A 201 15.00 11.76 12.79
C VAL A 201 14.42 12.71 11.76
N GLU A 202 14.57 12.39 10.48
CA GLU A 202 14.00 13.20 9.40
C GLU A 202 12.49 13.35 9.59
N ASN A 203 12.00 14.58 9.47
CA ASN A 203 10.57 14.81 9.44
C ASN A 203 10.05 14.46 8.04
N HIS A 204 9.33 13.35 8.01
CA HIS A 204 8.60 12.88 6.85
C HIS A 204 7.28 13.65 6.61
N ALA A 205 7.07 14.81 7.24
CA ALA A 205 6.01 15.73 6.82
C ALA A 205 6.22 16.20 5.35
N THR A 206 5.24 16.87 4.75
CA THR A 206 5.32 17.38 3.38
C THR A 206 5.02 18.88 3.31
N GLY A 207 5.50 19.56 2.27
CA GLY A 207 5.13 20.95 2.00
C GLY A 207 5.70 21.94 3.03
N ARG A 208 4.82 22.78 3.60
CA ARG A 208 5.22 23.82 4.57
C ARG A 208 5.77 23.22 5.85
N ASP A 209 5.19 22.11 6.32
CA ASP A 209 5.57 21.50 7.60
C ASP A 209 6.95 20.87 7.56
N LYS A 210 7.33 20.23 6.43
CA LYS A 210 8.71 19.75 6.23
C LYS A 210 9.71 20.89 6.14
N ARG A 211 9.35 21.97 5.44
CA ARG A 211 10.24 23.12 5.23
C ARG A 211 10.51 23.86 6.53
N ASN A 212 9.50 23.96 7.38
CA ASN A 212 9.59 24.66 8.66
C ASN A 212 10.15 23.76 9.77
N ASN A 213 9.92 22.45 9.71
CA ASN A 213 10.38 21.48 10.68
C ASN A 213 10.98 20.26 9.96
N PRO A 214 12.21 20.35 9.42
CA PRO A 214 12.81 19.29 8.61
C PRO A 214 13.16 18.03 9.42
N THR A 215 13.18 18.13 10.75
CA THR A 215 13.46 17.02 11.66
C THR A 215 12.40 16.93 12.76
N LYS A 216 12.19 15.73 13.29
CA LYS A 216 11.34 15.47 14.45
C LYS A 216 12.11 14.68 15.51
N THR A 217 11.77 14.89 16.77
CA THR A 217 12.35 14.13 17.88
C THR A 217 11.54 12.86 18.12
N VAL A 218 12.21 11.71 18.10
CA VAL A 218 11.68 10.43 18.58
C VAL A 218 12.44 10.03 19.83
N TYR A 219 11.78 9.37 20.78
CA TYR A 219 12.45 8.88 21.97
C TYR A 219 12.82 7.41 21.77
N VAL A 220 14.08 7.06 22.02
CA VAL A 220 14.58 5.70 21.89
C VAL A 220 14.86 5.15 23.27
N VAL A 221 14.28 3.99 23.57
CA VAL A 221 14.54 3.24 24.80
C VAL A 221 15.70 2.29 24.51
N TYR A 222 16.78 2.44 25.27
CA TYR A 222 17.96 1.61 25.20
C TYR A 222 17.85 0.49 26.23
N TYR A 223 18.07 -0.71 25.75
CA TYR A 223 18.14 -1.92 26.54
C TYR A 223 19.57 -2.46 26.55
N GLN A 224 19.95 -3.06 27.66
CA GLN A 224 21.23 -3.72 27.85
C GLN A 224 21.01 -5.15 28.31
N ALA A 225 21.82 -6.08 27.81
CA ALA A 225 21.81 -7.46 28.26
C ALA A 225 22.21 -7.53 29.74
N SER A 226 21.44 -8.29 30.52
CA SER A 226 21.56 -8.35 31.99
C SER A 226 22.67 -9.30 32.46
N ASP A 227 23.26 -10.05 31.53
CA ASP A 227 24.29 -11.07 31.77
C ASP A 227 25.73 -10.54 31.68
N GLY A 228 25.91 -9.23 31.46
CA GLY A 228 27.23 -8.59 31.41
C GLY A 228 27.94 -8.74 30.07
N THR A 229 27.31 -9.31 29.04
CA THR A 229 27.86 -9.43 27.68
C THR A 229 28.04 -8.09 26.96
N GLY A 230 27.36 -7.03 27.43
CA GLY A 230 27.42 -5.70 26.85
C GLY A 230 26.57 -5.52 25.59
N TYR A 231 25.79 -6.53 25.18
CA TYR A 231 24.85 -6.38 24.07
C TYR A 231 23.80 -5.32 24.35
N GLN A 232 23.45 -4.56 23.31
CA GLN A 232 22.49 -3.49 23.37
C GLN A 232 21.40 -3.67 22.33
N TRP A 233 20.18 -3.34 22.72
CA TRP A 233 19.04 -3.27 21.83
C TRP A 233 18.37 -1.91 21.96
N LYS A 234 17.83 -1.40 20.86
CA LYS A 234 17.20 -0.10 20.79
C LYS A 234 15.77 -0.29 20.33
N LEU A 235 14.84 0.23 21.12
CA LEU A 235 13.44 0.30 20.78
C LEU A 235 13.10 1.76 20.46
N GLU A 236 12.90 2.05 19.18
CA GLU A 236 12.39 3.35 18.76
C GLU A 236 10.91 3.46 19.15
N THR A 237 10.59 4.50 19.92
CA THR A 237 9.21 4.84 20.27
C THR A 237 8.74 6.05 19.46
N SER A 238 7.51 6.47 19.70
CA SER A 238 6.93 7.66 19.06
C SER A 238 7.61 8.95 19.55
N ASN A 239 7.09 10.11 19.14
CA ASN A 239 7.49 11.42 19.68
C ASN A 239 7.01 11.65 21.14
N ASP A 240 6.59 10.59 21.84
CA ASP A 240 6.06 10.62 23.19
C ASP A 240 7.13 10.22 24.21
N LYS A 241 7.67 11.24 24.90
CA LYS A 241 8.66 11.06 25.97
C LYS A 241 8.08 10.29 27.16
N ASN A 242 6.82 10.53 27.50
CA ASN A 242 6.19 9.95 28.68
C ASN A 242 5.99 8.45 28.48
N TYR A 243 5.58 8.04 27.29
CA TYR A 243 5.48 6.63 26.93
C TYR A 243 6.85 5.92 26.99
N ALA A 244 7.90 6.52 26.42
CA ALA A 244 9.25 5.98 26.50
C ALA A 244 9.75 5.86 27.95
N ASN A 245 9.49 6.88 28.78
CA ASN A 245 9.82 6.87 30.20
C ASN A 245 8.99 5.85 30.98
N GLN A 246 7.74 5.61 30.59
CA GLN A 246 6.88 4.59 31.20
C GLN A 246 7.45 3.20 30.96
N ILE A 247 7.94 2.91 29.75
CA ILE A 247 8.64 1.65 29.45
C ILE A 247 9.87 1.49 30.33
N LEU A 248 10.69 2.56 30.45
CA LEU A 248 11.87 2.53 31.33
C LEU A 248 11.50 2.34 32.81
N ALA A 249 10.46 3.03 33.30
CA ALA A 249 10.02 2.94 34.69
C ALA A 249 9.38 1.59 35.03
N LYS A 250 8.72 0.96 34.06
CA LYS A 250 8.16 -0.39 34.22
C LYS A 250 9.28 -1.43 34.38
N GLY A 251 10.38 -1.25 33.66
CA GLY A 251 11.57 -2.11 33.80
C GLY A 251 11.39 -3.52 33.23
N ASP A 252 10.37 -3.74 32.39
CA ASP A 252 10.11 -5.06 31.79
C ASP A 252 11.32 -5.52 30.97
N SER A 253 11.86 -6.68 31.31
CA SER A 253 12.90 -7.33 30.53
C SER A 253 12.29 -8.03 29.30
N VAL A 254 13.05 -8.07 28.21
CA VAL A 254 12.66 -8.72 26.96
C VAL A 254 13.74 -9.71 26.56
N ASP A 255 13.35 -10.96 26.31
CA ASP A 255 14.26 -11.96 25.78
C ASP A 255 14.41 -11.78 24.26
N ARG A 256 15.65 -11.66 23.80
CA ARG A 256 15.97 -11.55 22.38
C ARG A 256 17.17 -12.42 22.05
N ARG A 257 17.17 -13.01 20.86
CA ARG A 257 18.33 -13.74 20.36
C ARG A 257 19.31 -12.79 19.69
N VAL A 258 20.60 -12.94 19.99
CA VAL A 258 21.68 -12.15 19.39
C VAL A 258 22.33 -12.97 18.28
N LEU A 259 22.37 -12.39 17.08
CA LEU A 259 23.02 -12.98 15.91
C LEU A 259 24.20 -12.09 15.50
N SER A 260 25.42 -12.63 15.59
CA SER A 260 26.65 -11.94 15.19
C SER A 260 26.97 -12.22 13.72
N ILE A 261 27.38 -11.21 12.97
CA ILE A 261 27.82 -11.33 11.58
C ILE A 261 29.32 -11.63 11.58
N LYS A 262 29.70 -12.81 11.10
CA LYS A 262 31.10 -13.30 11.13
C LYS A 262 32.11 -12.38 10.45
N GLU A 263 31.68 -11.66 9.41
CA GLU A 263 32.57 -10.81 8.61
C GLU A 263 33.07 -9.57 9.35
N ASN A 264 32.22 -8.96 10.18
CA ASN A 264 32.49 -7.64 10.75
C ASN A 264 32.19 -7.53 12.25
N GLU A 265 31.92 -8.66 12.91
CA GLU A 265 31.57 -8.78 14.33
C GLU A 265 30.41 -7.87 14.78
N LYS A 266 29.65 -7.32 13.83
CA LYS A 266 28.43 -6.58 14.14
C LYS A 266 27.35 -7.59 14.46
N TYR A 267 26.53 -7.27 15.44
CA TYR A 267 25.41 -8.11 15.80
C TYR A 267 24.08 -7.43 15.51
N MET A 268 23.05 -8.25 15.40
CA MET A 268 21.65 -7.83 15.38
C MET A 268 20.87 -8.62 16.43
N THR A 269 19.72 -8.09 16.83
CA THR A 269 18.83 -8.75 17.81
C THR A 269 17.50 -9.11 17.15
N VAL A 270 17.13 -10.37 17.22
CA VAL A 270 15.87 -10.92 16.69
C VAL A 270 15.02 -11.43 17.85
N ASP A 271 13.76 -11.77 17.57
CA ASP A 271 12.89 -12.36 18.59
C ASP A 271 13.45 -13.72 19.05
N ALA A 272 13.23 -14.07 20.32
CA ALA A 272 13.93 -15.19 20.97
C ALA A 272 13.67 -16.57 20.32
N ASP A 273 12.50 -16.72 19.70
CA ASP A 273 12.05 -17.91 18.98
C ASP A 273 12.68 -18.05 17.58
N LEU A 274 13.20 -16.96 17.02
CA LEU A 274 13.84 -16.95 15.71
C LEU A 274 15.29 -17.40 15.82
N THR A 275 15.67 -18.36 14.99
CA THR A 275 17.06 -18.75 14.69
C THR A 275 17.57 -18.04 13.43
N ALA A 276 18.89 -18.03 13.20
CA ALA A 276 19.47 -17.50 11.96
C ALA A 276 18.84 -18.13 10.70
N ASP A 277 18.63 -19.44 10.70
CA ASP A 277 17.97 -20.15 9.60
C ASP A 277 16.54 -19.66 9.37
N THR A 278 15.72 -19.60 10.41
CA THR A 278 14.32 -19.16 10.28
C THR A 278 14.21 -17.68 9.90
N TYR A 279 15.11 -16.84 10.40
CA TYR A 279 15.18 -15.43 10.06
C TYR A 279 15.53 -15.24 8.58
N VAL A 280 16.60 -15.88 8.10
CA VAL A 280 17.02 -15.81 6.70
C VAL A 280 15.98 -16.44 5.79
N ALA A 281 15.42 -17.60 6.14
CA ALA A 281 14.37 -18.25 5.37
C ALA A 281 13.11 -17.38 5.25
N GLY A 282 12.73 -16.68 6.32
CA GLY A 282 11.62 -15.72 6.31
C GLY A 282 11.86 -14.56 5.34
N GLN A 283 13.06 -13.97 5.39
CA GLN A 283 13.47 -12.89 4.48
C GLN A 283 13.52 -13.38 3.02
N GLN A 284 14.19 -14.50 2.76
CA GLN A 284 14.28 -15.11 1.44
C GLN A 284 12.90 -15.44 0.88
N LYS A 285 12.03 -16.10 1.66
CA LYS A 285 10.66 -16.44 1.23
C LYS A 285 9.90 -15.20 0.80
N ARG A 286 9.96 -14.11 1.56
CA ARG A 286 9.26 -12.85 1.23
C ARG A 286 9.68 -12.29 -0.13
N TYR A 287 10.98 -12.20 -0.37
CA TYR A 287 11.48 -11.66 -1.64
C TYR A 287 11.36 -12.64 -2.80
N LEU A 288 11.44 -13.95 -2.54
CA LEU A 288 11.16 -14.99 -3.54
C LEU A 288 9.71 -14.94 -3.99
N TRP A 289 8.74 -14.73 -3.09
CA TRP A 289 7.34 -14.51 -3.48
C TRP A 289 7.18 -13.24 -4.31
N MET A 290 7.84 -12.15 -3.91
CA MET A 290 7.81 -10.88 -4.67
C MET A 290 8.39 -11.05 -6.08
N ALA A 291 9.56 -11.67 -6.20
CA ALA A 291 10.24 -11.94 -7.48
C ALA A 291 9.49 -12.99 -8.31
N GLY A 292 8.92 -14.01 -7.68
CA GLY A 292 8.18 -15.08 -8.35
C GLY A 292 6.87 -14.59 -8.94
N LEU A 293 6.06 -13.83 -8.17
CA LEU A 293 4.80 -13.27 -8.66
C LEU A 293 5.03 -12.29 -9.81
N SER A 294 5.99 -11.38 -9.65
CA SER A 294 6.35 -10.42 -10.71
C SER A 294 6.99 -11.11 -11.93
N GLY A 295 7.90 -12.05 -11.73
CA GLY A 295 8.53 -12.83 -12.81
C GLY A 295 7.49 -13.63 -13.61
N SER A 296 6.53 -14.26 -12.93
CA SER A 296 5.46 -15.01 -13.59
C SER A 296 4.58 -14.12 -14.49
N TYR A 297 4.24 -12.91 -14.03
CA TYR A 297 3.50 -11.93 -14.82
C TYR A 297 4.29 -11.48 -16.06
N LEU A 298 5.59 -11.22 -15.92
CA LEU A 298 6.46 -10.86 -17.04
C LEU A 298 6.56 -11.97 -18.09
N LEU A 299 6.70 -13.23 -17.65
CA LEU A 299 6.72 -14.40 -18.52
C LEU A 299 5.40 -14.56 -19.29
N LEU A 300 4.26 -14.35 -18.62
CA LEU A 300 2.95 -14.37 -19.27
C LEU A 300 2.82 -13.27 -20.31
N CYS A 301 3.22 -12.03 -20.00
CA CYS A 301 3.23 -10.93 -20.96
C CYS A 301 4.10 -11.25 -22.19
N PHE A 302 5.28 -11.84 -21.96
CA PHE A 302 6.20 -12.23 -23.03
C PHE A 302 5.63 -13.35 -23.91
N ALA A 303 5.02 -14.38 -23.30
CA ALA A 303 4.36 -15.46 -24.03
C ALA A 303 3.20 -14.96 -24.91
N VAL A 304 2.35 -14.08 -24.37
CA VAL A 304 1.26 -13.43 -25.13
C VAL A 304 1.83 -12.65 -26.30
N TRP A 305 2.90 -11.88 -26.08
CA TRP A 305 3.59 -11.15 -27.16
C TRP A 305 4.13 -12.07 -28.25
N LEU A 306 4.77 -13.19 -27.89
CA LEU A 306 5.25 -14.19 -28.85
C LEU A 306 4.11 -14.81 -29.68
N VAL A 307 3.01 -15.18 -29.03
CA VAL A 307 1.83 -15.73 -29.71
C VAL A 307 1.23 -14.73 -30.69
N MET A 308 1.09 -13.46 -30.28
CA MET A 308 0.62 -12.41 -31.18
C MET A 308 1.57 -12.22 -32.36
N LYS A 309 2.89 -12.18 -32.12
CA LYS A 309 3.90 -12.04 -33.18
C LYS A 309 3.84 -13.19 -34.18
N ARG A 310 3.74 -14.44 -33.72
CA ARG A 310 3.59 -15.63 -34.59
C ARG A 310 2.32 -15.58 -35.44
N ARG A 311 1.20 -15.14 -34.86
CA ARG A 311 -0.07 -14.99 -35.59
C ARG A 311 -0.03 -13.88 -36.64
N THR A 312 0.74 -12.81 -36.41
CA THR A 312 0.93 -11.75 -37.41
C THR A 312 1.78 -12.23 -38.58
N ILE A 313 2.84 -13.01 -38.31
CA ILE A 313 3.71 -13.58 -39.34
C ILE A 313 2.96 -14.64 -40.17
N ALA A 314 2.13 -15.48 -39.55
CA ALA A 314 1.33 -16.48 -40.27
C ALA A 314 0.16 -15.92 -41.10
N LYS A 315 -0.12 -14.62 -40.99
CA LYS A 315 -1.14 -13.90 -41.77
C LYS A 315 -0.56 -13.06 -42.91
N MET A 316 0.77 -12.97 -43.01
CA MET A 316 1.50 -12.43 -44.15
C MET A 316 1.88 -13.56 -45.09
#